data_AF-A0A957CNK7-F1
#
_entry.id   AF-A0A957CNK7-F1
#
_cell.length_a   1.000
_cell.length_b   1.000
_cell.length_c   1.000
_cell.angle_alpha   90.00
_cell.angle_beta   90.00
_cell.angle_gamma   90.00
#
_symmetry.space_group_name_H-M   'P 1'
#
loop_
_entity.id
_entity.type
_entity.pdbx_description
1 polymer ?
#
loop_
_entity_poly.entity_id
_entity_poly.type
_entity_poly.pdbx_seq_one_letter_code
_entity_poly.pdbx_strand_id
1 'polypeptide(L)'
;MTVITDRTLSDFVTEVSRQQHAMAGAVIAASAAQAAALGRACMQISREVETATAVTQPGARLDHILSDLLAWCDRDADAIAEYVALRNSGEPLAGQRLLCRAPATVSRLAIEAAQILQEFRPLVVERVRDDLEISISLLASVAQAALLLLDSNLRIWAEERPLLTEFEPILDELIAVMAALSPVKRIRDGRPGGFPKPLGSRREMKQYKTIFTTERGHRHQQVALAAAPDMLDITMLRQPTTAVLRTHLADADYLISERTGVIDADAIAAAPHLKLILRLGSLTHDIDVAAAKTAGVPVCYWPVASVIRVAEHLVMQMLALSKKLRESEAIALAAG
;
A
#
# COMPACT_ATOMS: atom_id res chain seq x y z
N MET A 1 31.17 -10.02 -3.29
CA MET A 1 29.91 -9.43 -3.78
C MET A 1 29.37 -8.54 -2.69
N THR A 2 29.06 -7.31 -3.03
CA THR A 2 28.37 -6.38 -2.14
C THR A 2 26.91 -6.81 -2.05
N VAL A 3 26.47 -7.32 -0.90
CA VAL A 3 25.06 -7.66 -0.70
C VAL A 3 24.32 -6.37 -0.34
N ILE A 4 23.77 -5.71 -1.36
CA ILE A 4 23.06 -4.44 -1.22
C ILE A 4 21.68 -4.68 -0.61
N THR A 5 21.05 -5.82 -0.88
CA THR A 5 19.72 -6.13 -0.36
C THR A 5 19.68 -6.33 1.16
N ASP A 6 20.82 -6.57 1.80
CA ASP A 6 20.93 -6.68 3.26
C ASP A 6 21.07 -5.32 3.96
N ARG A 7 21.28 -4.24 3.19
CA ARG A 7 21.43 -2.87 3.72
C ARG A 7 20.06 -2.23 3.95
N THR A 8 20.03 -1.16 4.75
CA THR A 8 18.79 -0.39 4.89
C THR A 8 18.45 0.33 3.58
N LEU A 9 17.18 0.62 3.35
CA LEU A 9 16.75 1.44 2.21
C LEU A 9 17.48 2.80 2.18
N SER A 10 17.77 3.36 3.37
CA SER A 10 18.51 4.62 3.50
C SER A 10 19.95 4.48 2.99
N ASP A 11 20.62 3.39 3.33
CA ASP A 11 21.98 3.10 2.88
C ASP A 11 22.03 2.89 1.37
N PHE A 12 21.08 2.12 0.82
CA PHE A 12 20.99 1.90 -0.62
C PHE A 12 20.78 3.21 -1.40
N VAL A 13 19.83 4.05 -0.98
CA VAL A 13 19.59 5.35 -1.62
C VAL A 13 20.81 6.26 -1.51
N THR A 14 21.48 6.25 -0.35
CA THR A 14 22.71 7.02 -0.14
C THR A 14 23.82 6.56 -1.07
N GLU A 15 24.03 5.26 -1.18
CA GLU A 15 25.02 4.63 -2.08
C GLU A 15 24.76 5.03 -3.54
N VAL A 16 23.54 4.81 -4.04
CA VAL A 16 23.14 5.16 -5.41
C VAL A 16 23.35 6.65 -5.70
N SER A 17 23.12 7.53 -4.72
CA SER A 17 23.25 8.98 -4.89
C SER A 17 24.68 9.51 -4.83
N ARG A 18 25.63 8.73 -4.28
CA ARG A 18 27.01 9.19 -4.00
C ARG A 18 28.08 8.47 -4.82
N GLN A 19 27.74 7.34 -5.41
CA GLN A 19 28.60 6.59 -6.32
C GLN A 19 29.03 7.45 -7.53
N GLN A 20 30.25 7.19 -8.04
CA GLN A 20 30.79 7.88 -9.22
C GLN A 20 30.23 7.33 -10.55
N HIS A 21 29.45 6.24 -10.48
CA HIS A 21 28.73 5.68 -11.63
C HIS A 21 27.26 5.45 -11.28
N ALA A 22 26.38 5.56 -12.28
CA ALA A 22 24.95 5.30 -12.09
C ALA A 22 24.68 3.80 -11.88
N MET A 23 23.87 3.45 -10.87
CA MET A 23 23.47 2.07 -10.55
C MET A 23 22.07 1.76 -11.09
N ALA A 24 21.84 2.05 -12.37
CA ALA A 24 20.50 1.99 -12.96
C ALA A 24 19.87 0.60 -12.88
N GLY A 25 20.61 -0.47 -13.21
CA GLY A 25 20.07 -1.83 -13.17
C GLY A 25 19.74 -2.29 -11.75
N ALA A 26 20.59 -1.97 -10.76
CA ALA A 26 20.31 -2.25 -9.35
C ALA A 26 19.03 -1.56 -8.86
N VAL A 27 18.83 -0.27 -9.20
CA VAL A 27 17.61 0.48 -8.86
C VAL A 27 16.37 -0.12 -9.53
N ILE A 28 16.48 -0.51 -10.80
CA ILE A 28 15.40 -1.16 -11.56
C ILE A 28 15.04 -2.51 -10.91
N ALA A 29 16.03 -3.36 -10.59
CA ALA A 29 15.82 -4.65 -9.96
C ALA A 29 15.22 -4.53 -8.55
N ALA A 30 15.71 -3.60 -7.73
CA ALA A 30 15.14 -3.30 -6.41
C ALA A 30 13.68 -2.84 -6.52
N SER A 31 13.37 -1.97 -7.48
CA SER A 31 12.01 -1.49 -7.73
C SER A 31 11.07 -2.61 -8.17
N ALA A 32 11.56 -3.53 -9.03
CA ALA A 32 10.83 -4.72 -9.43
C ALA A 32 10.51 -5.61 -8.22
N ALA A 33 11.51 -5.85 -7.36
CA ALA A 33 11.35 -6.69 -6.16
C ALA A 33 10.32 -6.10 -5.19
N GLN A 34 10.38 -4.78 -4.94
CA GLN A 34 9.39 -4.08 -4.10
C GLN A 34 7.97 -4.18 -4.67
N ALA A 35 7.83 -3.98 -5.99
CA ALA A 35 6.54 -4.07 -6.65
C ALA A 35 5.98 -5.51 -6.63
N ALA A 36 6.81 -6.52 -6.90
CA ALA A 36 6.44 -7.93 -6.82
C ALA A 36 6.05 -8.35 -5.39
N ALA A 37 6.78 -7.87 -4.37
CA ALA A 37 6.46 -8.11 -2.97
C ALA A 37 5.08 -7.54 -2.57
N LEU A 38 4.75 -6.32 -3.04
CA LEU A 38 3.42 -5.74 -2.83
C LEU A 38 2.32 -6.61 -3.46
N GLY A 39 2.51 -7.03 -4.71
CA GLY A 39 1.57 -7.92 -5.40
C GLY A 39 1.41 -9.26 -4.70
N ARG A 40 2.51 -9.82 -4.20
CA ARG A 40 2.51 -11.06 -3.42
C ARG A 40 1.71 -10.93 -2.13
N ALA A 41 1.86 -9.81 -1.41
CA ALA A 41 1.07 -9.51 -0.23
C ALA A 41 -0.42 -9.42 -0.57
N CYS A 42 -0.80 -8.79 -1.69
CA CYS A 42 -2.19 -8.73 -2.16
C CYS A 42 -2.77 -10.14 -2.39
N MET A 43 -1.99 -11.04 -3.00
CA MET A 43 -2.39 -12.45 -3.17
C MET A 43 -2.56 -13.18 -1.83
N GLN A 44 -1.66 -12.98 -0.87
CA GLN A 44 -1.76 -13.62 0.46
C GLN A 44 -2.99 -13.14 1.22
N ILE A 45 -3.20 -11.82 1.28
CA ILE A 45 -4.33 -11.18 1.96
C ILE A 45 -5.68 -11.65 1.37
N SER A 46 -5.71 -11.91 0.07
CA SER A 46 -6.92 -12.41 -0.60
C SER A 46 -7.23 -13.88 -0.29
N ARG A 47 -6.20 -14.69 0.03
CA ARG A 47 -6.35 -16.12 0.36
C ARG A 47 -6.81 -16.39 1.79
N GLU A 48 -6.53 -15.49 2.74
CA GLU A 48 -6.99 -15.63 4.13
C GLU A 48 -8.52 -15.48 4.27
N VAL A 49 -9.21 -14.98 3.24
CA VAL A 49 -10.66 -14.74 3.23
C VAL A 49 -11.45 -15.89 2.57
N GLU A 50 -10.79 -16.76 1.80
CA GLU A 50 -11.40 -17.94 1.16
C GLU A 50 -10.86 -19.23 1.79
N THR A 51 -11.75 -20.08 2.32
CA THR A 51 -11.40 -21.38 2.88
C THR A 51 -10.57 -22.21 1.90
N ALA A 52 -9.41 -22.65 2.39
CA ALA A 52 -8.35 -23.34 1.66
C ALA A 52 -8.85 -24.52 0.81
N THR A 53 -9.00 -24.30 -0.49
CA THR A 53 -8.85 -25.37 -1.50
C THR A 53 -8.06 -24.80 -2.68
N ALA A 54 -6.98 -25.50 -3.03
CA ALA A 54 -5.97 -25.19 -4.04
C ALA A 54 -4.86 -24.18 -3.62
N VAL A 55 -3.70 -24.74 -3.29
CA VAL A 55 -2.40 -24.09 -3.52
C VAL A 55 -2.22 -23.95 -5.02
N THR A 56 -2.55 -22.79 -5.56
CA THR A 56 -2.33 -22.49 -6.97
C THR A 56 -0.87 -22.09 -7.17
N GLN A 57 -0.22 -22.73 -8.14
CA GLN A 57 1.17 -22.53 -8.60
C GLN A 57 1.65 -21.06 -8.80
N PRO A 58 0.81 -20.05 -9.10
CA PRO A 58 1.29 -18.68 -9.38
C PRO A 58 1.96 -17.97 -8.20
N GLY A 59 1.49 -18.20 -6.97
CA GLY A 59 2.09 -17.57 -5.78
C GLY A 59 3.52 -18.03 -5.53
N ALA A 60 3.79 -19.33 -5.71
CA ALA A 60 5.13 -19.88 -5.59
C ALA A 60 6.05 -19.37 -6.71
N ARG A 61 5.53 -19.20 -7.93
CA ARG A 61 6.32 -18.61 -9.03
C ARG A 61 6.71 -17.16 -8.72
N LEU A 62 5.78 -16.36 -8.19
CA LEU A 62 6.06 -14.98 -7.80
C LEU A 62 7.10 -14.89 -6.67
N ASP A 63 7.11 -15.84 -5.72
CA ASP A 63 8.14 -15.92 -4.67
C ASP A 63 9.54 -16.20 -5.27
N HIS A 64 9.64 -17.06 -6.29
CA HIS A 64 10.91 -17.29 -7.00
C HIS A 64 11.36 -16.05 -7.77
N ILE A 65 10.44 -15.38 -8.48
CA ILE A 65 10.73 -14.13 -9.20
C ILE A 65 11.28 -13.07 -8.23
N LEU A 66 10.68 -12.94 -7.05
CA LEU A 66 11.15 -12.02 -6.00
C LEU A 66 12.60 -12.32 -5.61
N SER A 67 12.93 -13.59 -5.35
CA SER A 67 14.29 -14.01 -5.01
C SER A 67 15.28 -13.72 -6.14
N ASP A 68 14.89 -13.97 -7.40
CA ASP A 68 15.74 -13.70 -8.56
C ASP A 68 16.00 -12.20 -8.75
N LEU A 69 14.99 -11.35 -8.56
CA LEU A 69 15.11 -9.90 -8.66
C LEU A 69 16.04 -9.32 -7.59
N LEU A 70 15.99 -9.82 -6.35
CA LEU A 70 16.92 -9.44 -5.29
C LEU A 70 18.36 -9.84 -5.65
N ALA A 71 18.57 -11.07 -6.13
CA ALA A 71 19.89 -11.52 -6.57
C ALA A 71 20.43 -10.68 -7.74
N TRP A 72 19.57 -10.25 -8.66
CA TRP A 72 19.96 -9.35 -9.75
C TRP A 72 20.28 -7.93 -9.26
N CYS A 73 19.60 -7.43 -8.23
CA CYS A 73 19.95 -6.16 -7.59
C CYS A 73 21.39 -6.19 -7.05
N ASP A 74 21.76 -7.27 -6.36
CA ASP A 74 23.12 -7.43 -5.83
C ASP A 74 24.17 -7.61 -6.94
N ARG A 75 23.85 -8.37 -7.99
CA ARG A 75 24.78 -8.55 -9.11
C ARG A 75 25.01 -7.25 -9.89
N ASP A 76 23.95 -6.49 -10.15
CA ASP A 76 24.06 -5.26 -10.93
C ASP A 76 24.84 -4.17 -10.18
N ALA A 77 24.80 -4.19 -8.84
CA ALA A 77 25.60 -3.30 -8.01
C ALA A 77 27.11 -3.36 -8.32
N ASP A 78 27.62 -4.55 -8.64
CA ASP A 78 29.03 -4.80 -8.94
C ASP A 78 29.29 -4.92 -10.47
N ALA A 79 28.27 -4.87 -11.32
CA ALA A 79 28.35 -5.22 -12.75
C ALA A 79 29.29 -4.32 -13.58
N ILE A 80 29.40 -3.03 -13.24
CA ILE A 80 30.33 -2.11 -13.90
C ILE A 80 31.78 -2.48 -13.58
N ALA A 81 32.07 -2.86 -12.33
CA ALA A 81 33.40 -3.30 -11.93
C ALA A 81 33.78 -4.60 -12.66
N GLU A 82 32.84 -5.54 -12.79
CA GLU A 82 33.04 -6.78 -13.53
C GLU A 82 33.24 -6.54 -15.03
N TYR A 83 32.46 -5.65 -15.65
CA TYR A 83 32.67 -5.22 -17.03
C TYR A 83 34.07 -4.65 -17.26
N VAL A 84 34.54 -3.78 -16.36
CA VAL A 84 35.89 -3.20 -16.44
C VAL A 84 36.96 -4.28 -16.30
N ALA A 85 36.77 -5.25 -15.39
CA ALA A 85 37.69 -6.37 -15.21
C ALA A 85 37.80 -7.24 -16.47
N LEU A 86 36.67 -7.64 -17.06
CA LEU A 86 36.61 -8.44 -18.29
C LEU A 86 37.22 -7.70 -19.48
N ARG A 87 36.97 -6.40 -19.60
CA ARG A 87 37.61 -5.58 -20.64
C ARG A 87 39.13 -5.57 -20.46
N ASN A 88 39.62 -5.43 -19.23
CA ASN A 88 41.06 -5.40 -18.95
C ASN A 88 41.73 -6.76 -19.12
N SER A 89 40.99 -7.88 -19.02
CA SER A 89 41.49 -9.23 -19.32
C SER A 89 41.46 -9.58 -20.81
N GLY A 90 41.05 -8.66 -21.68
CA GLY A 90 40.96 -8.90 -23.12
C GLY A 90 39.65 -9.56 -23.57
N GLU A 91 38.61 -9.56 -22.72
CA GLU A 91 37.30 -10.15 -22.99
C GLU A 91 36.17 -9.10 -23.00
N PRO A 92 36.26 -8.02 -23.80
CA PRO A 92 35.28 -6.92 -23.78
C PRO A 92 33.86 -7.39 -24.11
N LEU A 93 33.71 -8.34 -25.04
CA LEU A 93 32.41 -8.87 -25.45
C LEU A 93 31.71 -9.63 -24.30
N ALA A 94 32.45 -10.30 -23.42
CA ALA A 94 31.87 -10.98 -22.26
C ALA A 94 31.27 -9.97 -21.27
N GLY A 95 31.97 -8.86 -21.02
CA GLY A 95 31.47 -7.80 -20.16
C GLY A 95 30.26 -7.05 -20.77
N GLN A 96 30.28 -6.81 -22.08
CA GLN A 96 29.12 -6.22 -22.79
C GLN A 96 27.88 -7.13 -22.69
N ARG A 97 28.06 -8.44 -22.91
CA ARG A 97 26.99 -9.43 -22.74
C ARG A 97 26.41 -9.43 -21.34
N LEU A 98 27.26 -9.30 -20.31
CA LEU A 98 26.80 -9.19 -18.92
C LEU A 98 25.88 -7.98 -18.72
N LEU A 99 26.29 -6.81 -19.22
CA LEU A 99 25.52 -5.58 -19.11
C LEU A 99 24.23 -5.58 -19.96
N CYS A 100 24.13 -6.37 -21.02
CA CYS A 100 22.87 -6.58 -21.75
C CYS A 100 21.98 -7.64 -21.09
N ARG A 101 22.56 -8.70 -20.53
CA ARG A 101 21.80 -9.82 -19.94
C ARG A 101 21.04 -9.44 -18.68
N ALA A 102 21.63 -8.62 -17.81
CA ALA A 102 20.99 -8.18 -16.58
C ALA A 102 19.64 -7.45 -16.85
N PRO A 103 19.58 -6.34 -17.62
CA PRO A 103 18.33 -5.66 -17.91
C PRO A 103 17.33 -6.51 -18.69
N ALA A 104 17.79 -7.35 -19.64
CA ALA A 104 16.90 -8.27 -20.35
C ALA A 104 16.19 -9.26 -19.40
N THR A 105 16.94 -9.80 -18.43
CA THR A 105 16.41 -10.75 -17.45
C THR A 105 15.46 -10.06 -16.46
N VAL A 106 15.84 -8.90 -15.93
CA VAL A 106 15.01 -8.12 -15.01
C VAL A 106 13.71 -7.69 -15.70
N SER A 107 13.75 -7.27 -16.97
CA SER A 107 12.55 -6.95 -17.74
C SER A 107 11.62 -8.15 -17.87
N ARG A 108 12.15 -9.33 -18.27
CA ARG A 108 11.38 -10.56 -18.40
C ARG A 108 10.69 -10.96 -17.09
N LEU A 109 11.42 -10.92 -15.98
CA LEU A 109 10.91 -11.22 -14.64
C LEU A 109 9.81 -10.23 -14.22
N ALA A 110 9.99 -8.94 -14.49
CA ALA A 110 8.99 -7.92 -14.19
C ALA A 110 7.71 -8.09 -15.02
N ILE A 111 7.83 -8.42 -16.31
CA ILE A 111 6.69 -8.73 -17.19
C ILE A 111 5.94 -9.95 -16.69
N GLU A 112 6.66 -11.03 -16.37
CA GLU A 112 6.05 -12.26 -15.85
C GLU A 112 5.32 -12.03 -14.52
N ALA A 113 5.93 -11.29 -13.59
CA ALA A 113 5.28 -10.92 -12.34
C ALA A 113 4.01 -10.09 -12.57
N ALA A 114 4.06 -9.11 -13.50
CA ALA A 114 2.89 -8.30 -13.85
C ALA A 114 1.78 -9.15 -14.47
N GLN A 115 2.11 -10.13 -15.33
CA GLN A 115 1.16 -11.07 -15.92
C GLN A 115 0.48 -11.93 -14.86
N ILE A 116 1.25 -12.52 -13.93
CA ILE A 116 0.72 -13.31 -12.81
C ILE A 116 -0.30 -12.49 -12.00
N LEU A 117 0.03 -11.23 -11.68
CA LEU A 117 -0.84 -10.36 -10.90
C LEU A 117 -2.06 -9.88 -11.70
N GLN A 118 -1.89 -9.63 -12.99
CA GLN A 118 -2.98 -9.30 -13.90
C GLN A 118 -3.98 -10.45 -14.04
N GLU A 119 -3.51 -11.69 -14.16
CA GLU A 119 -4.36 -12.88 -14.15
C GLU A 119 -5.04 -13.10 -12.79
N PHE A 120 -4.40 -12.68 -11.70
CA PHE A 120 -4.95 -12.74 -10.35
C PHE A 120 -6.03 -11.68 -10.08
N ARG A 121 -6.16 -10.62 -10.90
CA ARG A 121 -7.14 -9.53 -10.73
C ARG A 121 -8.57 -9.98 -10.37
N PRO A 122 -9.17 -11.02 -10.99
CA PRO A 122 -10.53 -11.44 -10.66
C PRO A 122 -10.67 -12.03 -9.25
N LEU A 123 -9.57 -12.50 -8.67
CA LEU A 123 -9.52 -13.19 -7.37
C LEU A 123 -9.12 -12.25 -6.22
N VAL A 124 -8.76 -11.00 -6.51
CA VAL A 124 -8.32 -10.06 -5.47
C VAL A 124 -9.49 -9.58 -4.63
N VAL A 125 -9.32 -9.63 -3.31
CA VAL A 125 -10.30 -9.05 -2.38
C VAL A 125 -10.28 -7.52 -2.46
N GLU A 126 -11.46 -6.92 -2.30
CA GLU A 126 -11.65 -5.49 -2.52
C GLU A 126 -10.71 -4.60 -1.70
N ARG A 127 -10.33 -5.02 -0.49
CA ARG A 127 -9.43 -4.28 0.43
C ARG A 127 -8.06 -3.96 -0.17
N VAL A 128 -7.53 -4.82 -1.04
CA VAL A 128 -6.16 -4.70 -1.61
C VAL A 128 -6.17 -4.63 -3.13
N ARG A 129 -7.34 -4.37 -3.73
CA ARG A 129 -7.49 -4.29 -5.20
C ARG A 129 -6.69 -3.12 -5.78
N ASP A 130 -6.71 -1.96 -5.12
CA ASP A 130 -5.98 -0.79 -5.59
C ASP A 130 -4.46 -1.00 -5.44
N ASP A 131 -4.02 -1.64 -4.36
CA ASP A 131 -2.62 -2.03 -4.16
C ASP A 131 -2.12 -3.01 -5.23
N LEU A 132 -2.96 -3.96 -5.65
CA LEU A 132 -2.66 -4.86 -6.77
C LEU A 132 -2.46 -4.09 -8.08
N GLU A 133 -3.34 -3.12 -8.38
CA GLU A 133 -3.21 -2.30 -9.59
C GLU A 133 -1.96 -1.40 -9.56
N ILE A 134 -1.59 -0.89 -8.38
CA ILE A 134 -0.33 -0.14 -8.18
C ILE A 134 0.86 -1.08 -8.45
N SER A 135 0.84 -2.30 -7.91
CA SER A 135 1.89 -3.30 -8.13
C SER A 135 2.07 -3.64 -9.62
N ILE A 136 0.98 -3.92 -10.34
CA ILE A 136 1.01 -4.19 -11.79
C ILE A 136 1.58 -3.00 -12.56
N SER A 137 1.16 -1.78 -12.22
CA SER A 137 1.63 -0.55 -12.88
C SER A 137 3.11 -0.28 -12.63
N LEU A 138 3.60 -0.53 -11.41
CA LEU A 138 5.01 -0.43 -11.06
C LEU A 138 5.84 -1.47 -11.84
N LEU A 139 5.42 -2.73 -11.86
CA LEU A 139 6.12 -3.80 -12.60
C LEU A 139 6.18 -3.51 -14.10
N ALA A 140 5.08 -3.04 -14.71
CA ALA A 140 5.07 -2.64 -16.11
C ALA A 140 6.04 -1.48 -16.40
N SER A 141 6.09 -0.48 -15.50
CA SER A 141 7.01 0.65 -15.63
C SER A 141 8.48 0.22 -15.47
N VAL A 142 8.75 -0.70 -14.54
CA VAL A 142 10.08 -1.25 -14.31
C VAL A 142 10.53 -2.12 -15.48
N ALA A 143 9.64 -2.93 -16.07
CA ALA A 143 9.92 -3.68 -17.29
C ALA A 143 10.34 -2.76 -18.46
N GLN A 144 9.63 -1.64 -18.63
CA GLN A 144 9.96 -0.62 -19.62
C GLN A 144 11.31 0.06 -19.32
N ALA A 145 11.61 0.39 -18.07
CA ALA A 145 12.89 0.97 -17.68
C ALA A 145 14.07 0.02 -17.94
N ALA A 146 13.88 -1.27 -17.64
CA ALA A 146 14.85 -2.32 -17.96
C ALA A 146 15.08 -2.45 -19.47
N LEU A 147 14.02 -2.35 -20.29
CA LEU A 147 14.15 -2.33 -21.75
C LEU A 147 14.95 -1.12 -22.25
N LEU A 148 14.69 0.07 -21.71
CA LEU A 148 15.45 1.27 -22.06
C LEU A 148 16.93 1.14 -21.67
N LEU A 149 17.24 0.45 -20.57
CA LEU A 149 18.62 0.17 -20.19
C LEU A 149 19.29 -0.81 -21.17
N LEU A 150 18.59 -1.88 -21.57
CA LEU A 150 19.08 -2.80 -22.60
C LEU A 150 19.32 -2.09 -23.94
N ASP A 151 18.33 -1.33 -24.41
CA ASP A 151 18.40 -0.57 -25.66
C ASP A 151 19.52 0.48 -25.62
N SER A 152 19.67 1.19 -24.49
CA SER A 152 20.80 2.11 -24.29
C SER A 152 22.15 1.40 -24.39
N ASN A 153 22.27 0.19 -23.85
CA ASN A 153 23.49 -0.61 -23.94
C ASN A 153 23.78 -1.04 -25.38
N LEU A 154 22.78 -1.56 -26.10
CA LEU A 154 22.93 -1.94 -27.52
C LEU A 154 23.29 -0.74 -28.41
N ARG A 155 22.70 0.42 -28.15
CA ARG A 155 23.05 1.70 -28.82
C ARG A 155 24.50 2.10 -28.60
N ILE A 156 25.05 1.90 -27.39
CA ILE A 156 26.46 2.20 -27.09
C ILE A 156 27.40 1.28 -27.90
N TRP A 157 26.99 0.05 -28.18
CA TRP A 157 27.77 -0.96 -28.88
C TRP A 157 27.17 -1.33 -30.25
N ALA A 158 26.70 -0.33 -31.00
CA ALA A 158 26.00 -0.52 -32.27
C ALA A 158 26.85 -1.20 -33.38
N GLU A 159 28.17 -1.30 -33.21
CA GLU A 159 29.07 -1.97 -34.15
C GLU A 159 29.39 -3.42 -33.74
N GLU A 160 29.03 -3.84 -32.52
CA GLU A 160 29.29 -5.18 -31.98
C GLU A 160 28.27 -6.20 -32.50
N ARG A 161 28.45 -6.63 -33.74
CA ARG A 161 27.53 -7.53 -34.46
C ARG A 161 27.16 -8.80 -33.70
N PRO A 162 28.07 -9.49 -32.98
CA PRO A 162 27.71 -10.66 -32.17
C PRO A 162 26.74 -10.33 -31.02
N LEU A 163 26.86 -9.14 -30.43
CA LEU A 163 26.01 -8.67 -29.33
C LEU A 163 24.60 -8.35 -29.84
N LEU A 164 24.51 -7.59 -30.94
CA LEU A 164 23.23 -7.26 -31.58
C LEU A 164 22.47 -8.52 -32.04
N THR A 165 23.18 -9.49 -32.63
CA THR A 165 22.59 -10.76 -33.07
C THR A 165 21.98 -11.54 -31.90
N GLU A 166 22.55 -11.43 -30.70
CA GLU A 166 22.04 -12.09 -29.50
C GLU A 166 20.85 -11.35 -28.87
N PHE A 167 20.92 -10.02 -28.76
CA PHE A 167 19.99 -9.25 -27.92
C PHE A 167 18.91 -8.47 -28.65
N GLU A 168 19.06 -8.13 -29.94
CA GLU A 168 17.96 -7.49 -30.71
C GLU A 168 16.69 -8.35 -30.75
N PRO A 169 16.76 -9.67 -31.04
CA PRO A 169 15.57 -10.51 -31.00
C PRO A 169 14.95 -10.59 -29.60
N ILE A 170 15.77 -10.52 -28.54
CA ILE A 170 15.30 -10.51 -27.15
C ILE A 170 14.60 -9.20 -26.82
N LEU A 171 15.14 -8.06 -27.29
CA LEU A 171 14.53 -6.75 -27.13
C LEU A 171 13.15 -6.72 -27.81
N ASP A 172 13.07 -7.18 -29.07
CA ASP A 172 11.82 -7.28 -29.83
C ASP A 172 10.80 -8.20 -29.14
N GLU A 173 11.23 -9.37 -28.66
CA GLU A 173 10.39 -10.30 -27.90
C GLU A 173 9.82 -9.61 -26.66
N LEU A 174 10.66 -8.95 -25.88
CA LEU A 174 10.25 -8.28 -24.64
C LEU A 174 9.28 -7.12 -24.90
N ILE A 175 9.52 -6.32 -25.95
CA ILE A 175 8.58 -5.28 -26.40
C ILE A 175 7.22 -5.90 -26.74
N ALA A 176 7.22 -7.01 -27.48
CA ALA A 176 5.99 -7.69 -27.88
C ALA A 176 5.23 -8.26 -26.68
N VAL A 177 5.88 -8.96 -25.74
CA VAL A 177 5.19 -9.52 -24.56
C VAL A 177 4.76 -8.46 -23.57
N MET A 178 5.49 -7.34 -23.46
CA MET A 178 5.09 -6.20 -22.61
C MET A 178 3.81 -5.54 -23.12
N ALA A 179 3.55 -5.56 -24.44
CA ALA A 179 2.31 -5.03 -25.01
C ALA A 179 1.04 -5.78 -24.55
N ALA A 180 1.18 -6.99 -24.00
CA ALA A 180 0.08 -7.75 -23.40
C ALA A 180 -0.25 -7.30 -21.96
N LEU A 181 0.59 -6.46 -21.34
CA LEU A 181 0.29 -5.87 -20.03
C LEU A 181 -0.78 -4.79 -20.19
N SER A 182 -1.74 -4.77 -19.27
CA SER A 182 -2.84 -3.79 -19.25
C SER A 182 -2.94 -3.10 -17.89
N PRO A 183 -1.91 -2.35 -17.45
CA PRO A 183 -2.00 -1.55 -16.23
C PRO A 183 -3.09 -0.48 -16.36
N VAL A 184 -3.81 -0.23 -15.25
CA VAL A 184 -4.89 0.76 -15.24
C VAL A 184 -4.33 2.18 -15.37
N LYS A 185 -5.00 3.03 -16.17
CA LYS A 185 -4.63 4.44 -16.32
C LYS A 185 -5.15 5.31 -15.17
N ARG A 186 -6.30 4.93 -14.61
CA ARG A 186 -6.90 5.55 -13.42
C ARG A 186 -7.61 4.49 -12.62
N ILE A 187 -7.35 4.45 -11.32
CA ILE A 187 -8.04 3.56 -10.37
C ILE A 187 -9.58 3.80 -10.36
N ARG A 188 -10.00 5.04 -10.66
CA ARG A 188 -11.41 5.43 -10.67
C ARG A 188 -12.15 5.04 -11.95
N ASP A 189 -11.44 4.87 -13.06
CA ASP A 189 -12.05 4.60 -14.37
C ASP A 189 -12.46 3.11 -14.38
N GLY A 190 -13.70 2.84 -13.99
CA GLY A 190 -14.23 1.49 -13.73
C GLY A 190 -15.12 1.40 -12.48
N ARG A 191 -15.20 2.46 -11.66
CA ARG A 191 -16.11 2.56 -10.51
C ARG A 191 -17.02 3.80 -10.62
N PRO A 192 -18.35 3.68 -10.44
CA PRO A 192 -19.07 4.76 -9.76
C PRO A 192 -18.47 4.87 -8.34
N GLY A 193 -18.01 6.05 -7.93
CA GLY A 193 -17.29 6.23 -6.66
C GLY A 193 -18.05 5.62 -5.48
N GLY A 194 -17.46 4.61 -4.85
CA GLY A 194 -18.03 3.91 -3.70
C GLY A 194 -17.01 2.96 -3.10
N PHE A 195 -16.88 3.03 -1.76
CA PHE A 195 -16.14 2.08 -0.94
C PHE A 195 -16.67 0.63 -1.11
N PRO A 196 -15.95 -0.40 -0.61
CA PRO A 196 -16.32 -1.81 -0.80
C PRO A 196 -17.80 -2.07 -0.48
N LYS A 197 -18.57 -2.59 -1.44
CA LYS A 197 -19.85 -3.24 -1.11
C LYS A 197 -19.52 -4.58 -0.43
N PRO A 198 -20.11 -4.89 0.74
CA PRO A 198 -19.92 -6.21 1.35
C PRO A 198 -20.50 -7.29 0.44
N LEU A 199 -19.82 -8.45 0.38
CA LEU A 199 -20.36 -9.65 -0.22
C LEU A 199 -21.70 -10.01 0.44
N GLY A 200 -22.73 -10.26 -0.38
CA GLY A 200 -23.92 -10.98 0.04
C GLY A 200 -25.24 -10.32 -0.36
N SER A 201 -25.83 -10.85 -1.43
CA SER A 201 -27.28 -10.93 -1.75
C SER A 201 -28.22 -9.78 -1.35
N ARG A 202 -28.93 -9.24 -2.34
CA ARG A 202 -30.17 -8.45 -2.22
C ARG A 202 -31.15 -9.07 -1.18
N ARG A 203 -31.00 -8.70 0.09
CA ARG A 203 -32.13 -8.49 1.01
C ARG A 203 -32.47 -7.01 0.93
N GLU A 204 -33.74 -6.65 1.01
CA GLU A 204 -34.12 -5.25 1.28
C GLU A 204 -33.29 -4.76 2.47
N MET A 205 -32.40 -3.81 2.22
CA MET A 205 -31.52 -3.30 3.26
C MET A 205 -32.37 -2.45 4.19
N LYS A 206 -32.65 -2.99 5.39
CA LYS A 206 -33.32 -2.22 6.44
C LYS A 206 -32.47 -0.99 6.76
N GLN A 207 -33.04 0.18 6.55
CA GLN A 207 -32.38 1.45 6.83
C GLN A 207 -32.57 1.79 8.32
N TYR A 208 -31.51 2.21 8.99
CA TYR A 208 -31.50 2.54 10.41
C TYR A 208 -31.34 4.05 10.59
N LYS A 209 -32.28 4.67 11.29
CA LYS A 209 -32.22 6.10 11.61
C LYS A 209 -31.08 6.36 12.57
N THR A 210 -30.11 7.14 12.13
CA THR A 210 -28.86 7.35 12.85
C THR A 210 -28.66 8.83 13.09
N ILE A 211 -28.62 9.23 14.34
CA ILE A 211 -28.28 10.60 14.71
C ILE A 211 -26.78 10.67 14.92
N PHE A 212 -26.11 11.63 14.31
CA PHE A 212 -24.70 11.85 14.49
C PHE A 212 -24.46 13.28 14.96
N THR A 213 -24.06 13.43 16.24
CA THR A 213 -23.67 14.72 16.82
C THR A 213 -22.18 15.02 16.64
N THR A 214 -21.88 16.22 16.15
CA THR A 214 -20.51 16.65 15.83
C THR A 214 -20.28 18.14 16.06
N GLU A 215 -19.03 18.54 16.23
CA GLU A 215 -18.59 19.95 16.20
C GLU A 215 -17.91 20.31 14.85
N ARG A 216 -17.57 19.29 14.07
CA ARG A 216 -16.76 19.43 12.86
C ARG A 216 -17.47 20.25 11.78
N GLY A 217 -16.71 21.01 11.00
CA GLY A 217 -17.22 21.80 9.88
C GLY A 217 -17.73 20.95 8.71
N HIS A 218 -18.47 21.59 7.80
CA HIS A 218 -19.20 20.96 6.69
C HIS A 218 -18.38 19.96 5.86
N ARG A 219 -17.12 20.30 5.52
CA ARG A 219 -16.23 19.41 4.76
C ARG A 219 -16.05 18.05 5.44
N HIS A 220 -15.84 18.04 6.76
CA HIS A 220 -15.64 16.78 7.50
C HIS A 220 -16.94 15.98 7.62
N GLN A 221 -18.09 16.68 7.72
CA GLN A 221 -19.40 16.04 7.72
C GLN A 221 -19.67 15.34 6.39
N GLN A 222 -19.37 15.98 5.26
CA GLN A 222 -19.50 15.37 3.93
C GLN A 222 -18.60 14.14 3.78
N VAL A 223 -17.39 14.17 4.33
CA VAL A 223 -16.49 13.00 4.34
C VAL A 223 -17.08 11.87 5.18
N ALA A 224 -17.64 12.16 6.36
CA ALA A 224 -18.28 11.16 7.20
C ALA A 224 -19.52 10.55 6.53
N LEU A 225 -20.36 11.37 5.91
CA LEU A 225 -21.55 10.92 5.17
C LEU A 225 -21.17 10.09 3.94
N ALA A 226 -20.14 10.49 3.19
CA ALA A 226 -19.67 9.75 2.03
C ALA A 226 -19.04 8.38 2.40
N ALA A 227 -18.53 8.25 3.63
CA ALA A 227 -17.99 7.01 4.16
C ALA A 227 -19.03 6.17 4.94
N ALA A 228 -20.26 6.68 5.09
CA ALA A 228 -21.29 6.00 5.84
C ALA A 228 -21.79 4.75 5.09
N PRO A 229 -22.04 3.63 5.78
CA PRO A 229 -22.70 2.48 5.18
C PRO A 229 -24.10 2.84 4.66
N ASP A 230 -24.48 2.32 3.48
CA ASP A 230 -25.78 2.55 2.81
C ASP A 230 -27.00 2.24 3.71
N MET A 231 -26.81 1.38 4.72
CA MET A 231 -27.85 0.99 5.67
C MET A 231 -28.17 2.05 6.74
N LEU A 232 -27.39 3.14 6.84
CA LEU A 232 -27.62 4.19 7.84
C LEU A 232 -28.28 5.41 7.18
N ASP A 233 -29.44 5.82 7.68
CA ASP A 233 -30.04 7.11 7.38
C ASP A 233 -29.52 8.14 8.39
N ILE A 234 -28.46 8.88 8.01
CA ILE A 234 -27.74 9.74 8.95
C ILE A 234 -28.27 11.16 8.94
N THR A 235 -28.75 11.62 10.10
CA THR A 235 -28.98 13.04 10.39
C THR A 235 -27.78 13.63 11.12
N MET A 236 -27.05 14.51 10.44
CA MET A 236 -25.95 15.29 11.03
C MET A 236 -26.50 16.44 11.88
N LEU A 237 -26.17 16.44 13.17
CA LEU A 237 -26.49 17.53 14.08
C LEU A 237 -25.20 18.18 14.57
N ARG A 238 -24.93 19.41 14.10
CA ARG A 238 -23.78 20.18 14.55
C ARG A 238 -24.12 20.97 15.80
N GLN A 239 -23.49 20.65 16.93
CA GLN A 239 -23.73 21.33 18.22
C GLN A 239 -25.23 21.50 18.57
N PRO A 240 -26.05 20.43 18.50
CA PRO A 240 -27.47 20.54 18.82
C PRO A 240 -27.67 20.95 20.28
N THR A 241 -28.73 21.71 20.55
CA THR A 241 -29.22 21.86 21.92
C THR A 241 -29.80 20.54 22.41
N THR A 242 -29.89 20.36 23.73
CA THR A 242 -30.49 19.16 24.33
C THR A 242 -31.91 18.91 23.83
N ALA A 243 -32.71 19.95 23.65
CA ALA A 243 -34.07 19.84 23.12
C ALA A 243 -34.09 19.33 21.67
N VAL A 244 -33.21 19.86 20.80
CA VAL A 244 -33.10 19.40 19.41
C VAL A 244 -32.63 17.95 19.36
N LEU A 245 -31.62 17.60 20.16
CA LEU A 245 -31.12 16.23 20.22
C LEU A 245 -32.22 15.25 20.66
N ARG A 246 -32.97 15.57 21.72
CA ARG A 246 -34.06 14.73 22.23
C ARG A 246 -35.14 14.48 21.18
N THR A 247 -35.53 15.51 20.42
CA THR A 247 -36.52 15.37 19.34
C THR A 247 -36.05 14.37 18.27
N HIS A 248 -34.78 14.44 17.88
CA HIS A 248 -34.21 13.52 16.90
C HIS A 248 -33.93 12.12 17.45
N LEU A 249 -33.79 11.97 18.78
CA LEU A 249 -33.59 10.67 19.41
C LEU A 249 -34.88 9.84 19.54
N ALA A 250 -36.05 10.48 19.50
CA ALA A 250 -37.34 9.83 19.66
C ALA A 250 -37.59 8.68 18.68
N ASP A 251 -37.04 8.78 17.46
CA ASP A 251 -37.17 7.79 16.40
C ASP A 251 -35.82 7.21 15.93
N ALA A 252 -34.74 7.46 16.68
CA ALA A 252 -33.40 7.00 16.32
C ALA A 252 -33.17 5.52 16.69
N ASP A 253 -32.56 4.78 15.77
CA ASP A 253 -32.01 3.45 16.03
C ASP A 253 -30.60 3.55 16.63
N TYR A 254 -29.80 4.52 16.19
CA TYR A 254 -28.40 4.66 16.60
C TYR A 254 -28.03 6.11 16.88
N LEU A 255 -27.16 6.32 17.87
CA LEU A 255 -26.54 7.61 18.18
C LEU A 255 -25.03 7.52 18.02
N ILE A 256 -24.45 8.28 17.11
CA ILE A 256 -23.01 8.50 16.99
C ILE A 256 -22.68 9.86 17.60
N SER A 257 -21.69 9.93 18.49
CA SER A 257 -21.35 11.18 19.16
C SER A 257 -19.86 11.47 19.18
N GLU A 258 -19.49 12.72 18.90
CA GLU A 258 -18.13 13.27 18.97
C GLU A 258 -17.97 14.32 20.09
N ARG A 259 -18.24 13.94 21.32
CA ARG A 259 -18.19 14.77 22.55
C ARG A 259 -18.96 16.09 22.44
N THR A 260 -20.08 16.05 21.72
CA THR A 260 -20.95 17.20 21.51
C THR A 260 -22.21 17.05 22.36
N GLY A 261 -22.34 17.90 23.39
CA GLY A 261 -23.43 17.85 24.37
C GLY A 261 -23.24 16.75 25.42
N VAL A 262 -24.20 16.65 26.33
CA VAL A 262 -24.27 15.61 27.37
C VAL A 262 -25.40 14.65 26.98
N ILE A 263 -25.12 13.35 27.03
CA ILE A 263 -26.10 12.28 26.81
C ILE A 263 -26.52 11.78 28.19
N ASP A 264 -27.46 12.49 28.80
CA ASP A 264 -27.97 12.23 30.15
C ASP A 264 -29.08 11.14 30.15
N ALA A 265 -29.51 10.75 31.35
CA ALA A 265 -30.57 9.75 31.53
C ALA A 265 -31.87 10.14 30.81
N ASP A 266 -32.24 11.42 30.80
CA ASP A 266 -33.41 11.93 30.10
C ASP A 266 -33.29 11.79 28.57
N ALA A 267 -32.12 12.07 28.00
CA ALA A 267 -31.87 11.92 26.56
C ALA A 267 -31.99 10.45 26.14
N ILE A 268 -31.52 9.53 26.99
CA ILE A 268 -31.64 8.08 26.78
C ILE A 268 -33.11 7.63 26.91
N ALA A 269 -33.82 8.13 27.93
CA ALA A 269 -35.24 7.83 28.13
C ALA A 269 -36.12 8.35 26.99
N ALA A 270 -35.73 9.46 26.35
CA ALA A 270 -36.39 10.01 25.18
C ALA A 270 -36.15 9.20 23.89
N ALA A 271 -35.35 8.13 23.94
CA ALA A 271 -34.92 7.36 22.76
C ALA A 271 -35.39 5.89 22.83
N PRO A 272 -36.70 5.60 22.72
CA PRO A 272 -37.28 4.28 22.98
C PRO A 272 -36.84 3.20 21.97
N HIS A 273 -36.32 3.60 20.81
CA HIS A 273 -35.87 2.70 19.76
C HIS A 273 -34.34 2.57 19.67
N LEU A 274 -33.62 3.26 20.56
CA LEU A 274 -32.17 3.35 20.51
C LEU A 274 -31.55 1.99 20.83
N LYS A 275 -30.71 1.51 19.92
CA LYS A 275 -30.05 0.19 19.99
C LYS A 275 -28.58 0.29 20.35
N LEU A 276 -27.95 1.44 20.12
CA LEU A 276 -26.53 1.64 20.36
C LEU A 276 -26.21 3.13 20.47
N ILE A 277 -25.34 3.46 21.43
CA ILE A 277 -24.61 4.73 21.46
C ILE A 277 -23.15 4.44 21.10
N LEU A 278 -22.69 4.97 19.96
CA LEU A 278 -21.31 4.91 19.51
C LEU A 278 -20.61 6.24 19.82
N ARG A 279 -19.66 6.20 20.76
CA ARG A 279 -18.72 7.29 20.99
C ARG A 279 -17.56 7.19 20.01
N LEU A 280 -17.36 8.21 19.17
CA LEU A 280 -16.10 8.37 18.44
C LEU A 280 -15.11 9.12 19.37
N GLY A 281 -14.06 8.43 19.80
CA GLY A 281 -13.15 8.88 20.85
C GLY A 281 -13.08 7.89 22.02
N SER A 282 -12.10 8.08 22.90
CA SER A 282 -11.82 7.12 24.00
C SER A 282 -12.56 7.42 25.30
N LEU A 283 -13.18 8.61 25.43
CA LEU A 283 -13.77 9.08 26.69
C LEU A 283 -15.31 9.11 26.58
N THR A 284 -15.98 8.63 27.62
CA THR A 284 -17.45 8.55 27.73
C THR A 284 -18.00 9.29 28.95
N HIS A 285 -17.23 10.20 29.55
CA HIS A 285 -17.61 10.93 30.78
C HIS A 285 -18.88 11.79 30.64
N ASP A 286 -19.24 12.14 29.42
CA ASP A 286 -20.40 12.93 29.02
C ASP A 286 -21.60 12.06 28.59
N ILE A 287 -21.53 10.75 28.84
CA ILE A 287 -22.61 9.78 28.62
C ILE A 287 -22.98 9.16 29.97
N ASP A 288 -24.25 9.18 30.33
CA ASP A 288 -24.76 8.43 31.47
C ASP A 288 -24.83 6.93 31.13
N VAL A 289 -23.68 6.26 31.26
CA VAL A 289 -23.53 4.83 30.96
C VAL A 289 -24.42 3.97 31.88
N ALA A 290 -24.72 4.42 33.10
CA ALA A 290 -25.58 3.70 34.02
C ALA A 290 -27.05 3.73 33.56
N ALA A 291 -27.53 4.90 33.12
CA ALA A 291 -28.85 5.03 32.52
C ALA A 291 -28.95 4.23 31.22
N ALA A 292 -27.92 4.29 30.35
CA ALA A 292 -27.88 3.54 29.10
C ALA A 292 -27.98 2.03 29.34
N LYS A 293 -27.20 1.52 30.30
CA LYS A 293 -27.25 0.12 30.72
C LYS A 293 -28.63 -0.28 31.25
N THR A 294 -29.27 0.57 32.05
CA THR A 294 -30.61 0.33 32.61
C THR A 294 -31.67 0.29 31.50
N ALA A 295 -31.53 1.15 30.48
CA ALA A 295 -32.39 1.17 29.30
C ALA A 295 -32.09 0.04 28.29
N GLY A 296 -31.10 -0.81 28.54
CA GLY A 296 -30.69 -1.88 27.63
C GLY A 296 -29.93 -1.38 26.38
N VAL A 297 -29.43 -0.14 26.41
CA VAL A 297 -28.69 0.49 25.31
C VAL A 297 -27.20 0.33 25.54
N PRO A 298 -26.48 -0.48 24.74
CA PRO A 298 -25.04 -0.57 24.82
C PRO A 298 -24.38 0.77 24.46
N VAL A 299 -23.31 1.09 25.19
CA VAL A 299 -22.41 2.21 24.87
C VAL A 299 -21.09 1.61 24.41
N CYS A 300 -20.74 1.84 23.15
CA CYS A 300 -19.46 1.45 22.58
C CYS A 300 -18.63 2.70 22.31
N TYR A 301 -17.31 2.60 22.44
CA TYR A 301 -16.42 3.68 22.04
C TYR A 301 -15.43 3.18 20.98
N TRP A 302 -15.09 4.05 20.04
CA TRP A 302 -14.09 3.81 19.01
C TRP A 302 -12.89 4.71 19.29
N PRO A 303 -11.81 4.17 19.90
CA PRO A 303 -10.64 4.97 20.20
C PRO A 303 -9.95 5.41 18.91
N VAL A 304 -9.61 6.69 18.83
CA VAL A 304 -8.89 7.24 17.67
C VAL A 304 -7.41 6.90 17.80
N ALA A 305 -7.04 5.67 17.43
CA ALA A 305 -5.70 5.11 17.63
C ALA A 305 -4.57 5.96 17.02
N SER A 306 -4.86 6.74 15.97
CA SER A 306 -3.89 7.65 15.36
C SER A 306 -3.41 8.75 16.32
N VAL A 307 -4.26 9.21 17.25
CA VAL A 307 -3.87 10.23 18.23
C VAL A 307 -2.81 9.70 19.19
N ILE A 308 -2.93 8.43 19.59
CA ILE A 308 -1.93 7.75 20.44
C ILE A 308 -0.61 7.64 19.69
N ARG A 309 -0.64 7.17 18.43
CA ARG A 309 0.57 7.05 17.60
C ARG A 309 1.26 8.38 17.34
N VAL A 310 0.50 9.46 17.12
CA VAL A 310 1.05 10.81 16.97
C VAL A 310 1.72 11.27 18.28
N ALA A 311 1.09 11.03 19.43
CA ALA A 311 1.67 11.36 20.72
C ALA A 311 2.97 10.57 20.99
N GLU A 312 2.98 9.26 20.71
CA GLU A 312 4.18 8.42 20.82
C GLU A 312 5.30 8.93 19.91
N HIS A 313 4.98 9.29 18.67
CA HIS A 313 5.96 9.84 17.73
C HIS A 313 6.55 11.18 18.21
N LEU A 314 5.71 12.08 18.73
CA LEU A 314 6.16 13.35 19.29
C LEU A 314 7.06 13.15 20.51
N VAL A 315 6.70 12.26 21.43
CA VAL A 315 7.53 11.95 22.62
C VAL A 315 8.89 11.37 22.19
N MET A 316 8.90 10.45 21.23
CA MET A 316 10.13 9.91 20.65
C MET A 316 10.99 11.02 20.03
N GLN A 317 10.42 11.94 19.26
CA GLN A 317 11.16 13.07 18.69
C GLN A 317 11.75 13.97 19.79
N MET A 318 10.99 14.28 20.85
CA MET A 318 11.49 15.08 21.98
C MET A 318 12.67 14.38 22.68
N LEU A 319 12.58 13.07 22.90
CA LEU A 319 13.65 12.30 23.52
C LEU A 319 14.88 12.19 22.61
N ALA A 320 14.68 11.95 21.30
CA ALA A 320 15.75 11.90 20.32
C ALA A 320 16.56 13.21 20.29
N LEU A 321 15.90 14.36 20.35
CA LEU A 321 16.55 15.67 20.42
C LEU A 321 17.22 15.90 21.79
N SER A 322 16.51 15.64 22.90
CA SER A 322 17.02 15.87 24.26
C SER A 322 18.25 15.03 24.58
N LYS A 323 18.31 13.80 24.04
CA LYS A 323 19.42 12.87 24.24
C LYS A 323 20.48 12.93 23.15
N LYS A 324 20.37 13.88 22.20
CA LYS A 324 21.28 13.97 21.05
C LYS A 324 21.49 12.59 20.41
N LEU A 325 20.37 11.89 20.20
CA LEU A 325 20.38 10.47 19.90
C LEU A 325 21.17 10.17 18.63
N ARG A 326 21.09 11.05 17.62
CA ARG A 326 21.83 10.90 16.36
C ARG A 326 23.33 11.06 16.54
N GLU A 327 23.76 12.00 17.37
CA GLU A 327 25.17 12.18 17.69
C GLU A 327 25.71 11.04 18.54
N SER A 328 24.93 10.57 19.52
CA SER A 328 25.25 9.41 20.34
C SER A 328 25.34 8.13 19.51
N GLU A 329 24.43 7.93 18.56
CA GLU A 329 24.42 6.83 17.61
C GLU A 329 25.65 6.89 16.70
N ALA A 330 25.99 8.07 16.15
CA ALA A 330 27.17 8.26 15.32
C ALA A 330 28.47 7.94 16.07
N ILE A 331 28.59 8.36 17.33
CA ILE A 331 29.74 8.04 18.19
C ILE A 331 29.81 6.53 18.45
N ALA A 332 28.68 5.89 18.77
CA ALA A 332 28.64 4.46 19.04
C ALA A 332 29.05 3.64 17.80
N LEU A 333 28.52 3.97 16.62
CA LEU A 333 28.88 3.30 15.36
C LEU A 333 30.35 3.51 14.97
N ALA A 334 30.93 4.66 15.31
CA ALA A 334 32.35 4.92 15.08
C ALA A 334 33.28 4.20 16.06
N ALA A 335 32.76 3.74 17.21
CA ALA A 335 33.53 3.08 18.25
C ALA A 335 33.77 1.58 18.00
N GLY A 336 33.17 1.00 16.95
CA GLY A 336 33.22 -0.44 16.64
C GLY A 336 32.20 -1.24 17.44
#